data_AF-A0A376KQI3-F1
#
_entry.id   AF-A0A376KQI3-F1
#
_cell.length_a   1.000
_cell.length_b   1.000
_cell.length_c   1.000
_cell.angle_alpha   90.00
_cell.angle_beta   90.00
_cell.angle_gamma   90.00
#
_symmetry.space_group_name_H-M   'P 1'
#
loop_
_entity.id
_entity.type
_entity.pdbx_description
1 polymer ?
#
loop_
_entity_poly.entity_id
_entity_poly.type
_entity_poly.pdbx_seq_one_letter_code
_entity_poly.pdbx_strand_id
1 'polypeptide(L)' 'MKTVVFAYHDMGCLGIEALLAAGYEISAIFTHTR' A
#
# COMPACT_ATOMS: atom_id res chain seq x y z
N MET A 1 6.92 -4.88 10.73
CA MET A 1 7.99 -4.59 9.74
C MET A 1 7.58 -3.35 8.95
N LYS A 2 8.51 -2.42 8.70
CA LYS A 2 8.21 -1.18 7.97
C LYS A 2 8.30 -1.40 6.46
N THR A 3 7.33 -0.88 5.71
CA THR A 3 7.21 -1.08 4.27
C THR A 3 6.85 0.22 3.55
N VAL A 4 7.30 0.34 2.30
CA VAL A 4 6.96 1.41 1.37
C VAL A 4 6.22 0.77 0.20
N VAL A 5 5.05 1.32 -0.15
CA VAL A 5 4.16 0.73 -1.15
C VAL A 5 4.12 1.60 -2.40
N PHE A 6 4.25 0.96 -3.57
CA PHE A 6 3.97 1.58 -4.87
C PHE A 6 2.63 1.03 -5.38
N ALA A 7 1.61 1.87 -5.37
CA ALA A 7 0.23 1.50 -5.63
C ALA A 7 -0.30 2.24 -6.86
N TYR A 8 -1.03 1.56 -7.74
CA TYR A 8 -1.65 2.16 -8.92
C TYR A 8 -3.14 1.78 -8.97
N HIS A 9 -4.03 2.77 -9.08
CA HIS A 9 -5.49 2.59 -9.17
C HIS A 9 -6.07 1.62 -8.11
N ASP A 10 -7.21 0.99 -8.42
CA ASP A 10 -7.98 0.13 -7.51
C ASP A 10 -7.19 -1.10 -7.04
N MET A 11 -6.24 -1.61 -7.85
CA MET A 11 -5.35 -2.70 -7.44
C MET A 11 -4.46 -2.30 -6.25
N GLY A 12 -4.10 -1.02 -6.16
CA GLY A 12 -3.36 -0.48 -5.03
C GLY A 12 -4.09 -0.63 -3.69
N CYS A 13 -5.40 -0.37 -3.68
CA CYS A 13 -6.23 -0.45 -2.48
C CYS A 13 -6.24 -1.87 -1.91
N LEU A 14 -6.46 -2.87 -2.76
CA LEU A 14 -6.53 -4.29 -2.36
C LEU A 14 -5.20 -4.77 -1.74
N GLY A 15 -4.07 -4.34 -2.32
CA GLY A 15 -2.74 -4.67 -1.78
C GLY A 15 -2.47 -3.99 -0.43
N ILE A 16 -2.89 -2.74 -0.25
CA ILE A 16 -2.74 -2.00 1.01
C ILE A 16 -3.56 -2.67 2.12
N GLU A 17 -4.81 -3.05 1.85
CA GLU A 17 -5.66 -3.75 2.83
C GLU A 17 -5.03 -5.07 3.28
N ALA A 18 -4.49 -5.86 2.36
CA ALA A 18 -3.81 -7.11 2.68
C ALA A 18 -2.58 -6.89 3.56
N LEU A 19 -1.78 -5.85 3.28
CA LEU A 19 -0.60 -5.50 4.08
C LEU A 19 -0.98 -5.08 5.50
N LEU A 20 -2.04 -4.27 5.64
CA LEU A 20 -2.54 -3.85 6.95
C LEU A 20 -3.09 -5.05 7.74
N ALA A 21 -3.85 -5.94 7.09
CA ALA A 21 -4.35 -7.17 7.70
C ALA A 21 -3.22 -8.12 8.14
N ALA A 22 -2.10 -8.12 7.42
CA ALA A 22 -0.90 -8.88 7.78
C ALA A 22 -0.01 -8.19 8.84
N GLY A 23 -0.41 -7.03 9.37
CA GLY A 23 0.28 -6.33 10.46
C GLY A 23 1.53 -5.56 10.02
N TYR A 24 1.60 -5.17 8.75
CA TYR A 24 2.69 -4.32 8.27
C TYR A 24 2.46 -2.85 8.64
N GLU A 25 3.55 -2.17 8.98
CA GLU A 25 3.56 -0.71 9.18
C GLU A 25 3.92 -0.05 7.84
N ILE A 26 2.96 0.61 7.21
CA ILE A 26 3.19 1.32 5.94
C ILE A 26 3.70 2.73 6.25
N SER A 27 4.97 2.99 5.91
CA SER A 27 5.63 4.28 6.19
C SER A 27 5.34 5.33 5.12
N ALA A 28 5.11 4.89 3.87
CA ALA A 28 4.83 5.77 2.74
C ALA A 28 4.13 5.00 1.61
N ILE A 29 3.31 5.70 0.84
CA ILE A 29 2.65 5.17 -0.37
C ILE A 29 2.96 6.13 -1.51
N PHE A 30 3.48 5.59 -2.60
CA PHE A 30 3.66 6.30 -3.86
C PHE A 30 2.61 5.82 -4.86
N THR A 31 1.89 6.76 -5.44
CA THR A 31 0.87 6.47 -6.46
C THR A 31 0.94 7.47 -7.60
N HIS A 32 0.31 7.11 -8.70
CA HIS A 32 0.14 7.98 -9.86
C HIS A 32 -1.03 8.95 -9.61
N THR A 33 -0.88 10.19 -10.07
CA THR A 33 -1.83 11.28 -9.80
C THR A 33 -3.02 11.38 -10.76
N ARG A 34 -3.25 10.40 -11.66
CA ARG A 34 -4.45 10.37 -12.50
C ARG A 34 -5.22 9.06 -12.40
#